data_AF-A0A8J7CFN2-F1
#
_entry.id   AF-A0A8J7CFN2-F1
#
_cell.length_a   1.000
_cell.length_b   1.000
_cell.length_c   1.000
_cell.angle_alpha   90.00
_cell.angle_beta   90.00
_cell.angle_gamma   90.00
#
_symmetry.space_group_name_H-M   'P 1'
#
loop_
_entity.id
_entity.type
_entity.pdbx_description
1 polymer ?
#
loop_
_entity_poly.entity_id
_entity_poly.type
_entity_poly.pdbx_seq_one_letter_code
_entity_poly.pdbx_strand_id
1 'polypeptide(L)'
;MTRSCPWCLEPLPVRTNPLECPHCGRPLGEAGEPKARELRFQKVEAAQTAAYHRLLGWGVPTVAVLAIAMPFIHIGALAVVPLLVAVHLVTVRVVLVRDAQRLLRPMRKILNRWLARLSFLWIGLPGYGAMTVPVVGVVLGAATFVLLTSIVHVSTTVSLNRERTGQDLAPWEKMVPVVLAVISIGLILLATGVAAFFGWSVMAIMEGMQAPSG
;
A
#
# COMPACT_ATOMS: atom_id res chain seq x y z
N MET A 1 -22.51 25.76 0.96
CA MET A 1 -21.20 25.15 1.29
C MET A 1 -20.68 25.81 2.55
N THR A 2 -20.52 25.07 3.64
CA THR A 2 -19.89 25.58 4.87
C THR A 2 -18.39 25.76 4.64
N ARG A 3 -17.88 27.00 4.69
CA ARG A 3 -16.43 27.24 4.71
C ARG A 3 -15.89 26.76 6.04
N SER A 4 -14.76 26.04 6.02
CA SER A 4 -14.02 25.63 7.22
C SER A 4 -12.72 26.42 7.30
N CYS A 5 -12.25 26.72 8.51
CA CYS A 5 -11.00 27.45 8.68
C CYS A 5 -9.81 26.64 8.12
N PRO A 6 -8.92 27.24 7.30
CA PRO A 6 -7.75 26.56 6.76
C PRO A 6 -6.70 26.20 7.82
N TRP A 7 -6.79 26.75 9.03
CA TRP A 7 -5.83 26.50 10.10
C TRP A 7 -6.30 25.40 11.07
N CYS A 8 -7.50 25.56 11.64
CA CYS A 8 -8.04 24.65 12.65
C CYS A 8 -9.10 23.66 12.11
N LEU A 9 -9.55 23.81 10.86
CA LEU A 9 -10.62 23.01 10.23
C LEU A 9 -12.01 23.17 10.87
N GLU A 10 -12.16 24.05 11.86
CA GLU A 10 -13.45 24.36 12.49
C GLU A 10 -14.37 25.10 11.48
N PRO A 11 -15.68 24.80 11.44
CA PRO A 11 -16.62 25.49 10.57
C PRO A 11 -16.65 27.00 10.86
N LEU A 12 -16.58 27.82 9.81
CA LEU A 12 -16.66 29.27 9.92
C LEU A 12 -18.13 29.72 9.90
N PRO A 13 -18.50 30.75 10.70
CA PRO A 13 -19.85 31.31 10.67
C PRO A 13 -20.19 31.87 9.28
N VAL A 14 -21.37 31.52 8.76
CA VAL A 14 -21.80 31.79 7.37
C VAL A 14 -21.87 33.29 7.02
N ARG A 15 -21.93 34.18 8.02
CA ARG A 15 -22.37 35.57 7.85
C ARG A 15 -21.28 36.64 7.98
N THR A 16 -20.03 36.27 8.23
CA THR A 16 -18.93 37.23 8.36
C THR A 16 -17.78 36.84 7.43
N ASN A 17 -17.14 37.83 6.81
CA ASN A 17 -15.79 37.70 6.24
C ASN A 17 -14.80 38.21 7.30
N PRO A 18 -14.59 37.50 8.44
CA PRO A 18 -13.63 37.98 9.41
C PRO A 18 -12.22 37.86 8.81
N LEU A 19 -11.39 38.88 9.04
CA LEU A 19 -9.98 38.86 8.65
C LEU A 19 -9.18 37.79 9.41
N GLU A 20 -9.73 37.26 10.52
CA GLU A 20 -9.12 36.25 11.38
C GLU A 20 -10.13 35.18 11.80
N CYS A 21 -9.65 33.97 12.08
CA CYS A 21 -10.51 32.89 12.55
C CYS A 21 -10.88 33.09 14.03
N PRO A 22 -12.16 33.07 14.41
CA PRO A 22 -12.58 33.27 15.81
C PRO A 22 -12.12 32.17 16.77
N HIS A 23 -11.81 30.97 16.25
CA HIS A 23 -11.37 29.83 17.09
C HIS A 23 -9.86 29.79 17.33
N CYS A 24 -9.05 30.23 16.37
CA CYS A 24 -7.59 30.10 16.44
C CYS A 24 -6.81 31.41 16.26
N GLY A 25 -7.52 32.53 16.04
CA GLY A 25 -6.93 33.87 15.89
C GLY A 25 -6.03 34.06 14.66
N ARG A 26 -6.00 33.10 13.72
CA ARG A 26 -5.10 33.18 12.56
C ARG A 26 -5.76 33.90 11.38
N PRO A 27 -4.97 34.65 10.57
CA PRO A 27 -5.50 35.43 9.46
C PRO A 27 -6.14 34.53 8.39
N LEU A 28 -7.29 34.98 7.89
CA LEU A 28 -8.08 34.39 6.81
C LEU A 28 -7.94 35.27 5.55
N GLY A 29 -7.88 34.64 4.38
CA GLY A 29 -7.71 35.35 3.09
C GLY A 29 -6.44 34.97 2.33
N GLU A 30 -6.15 35.73 1.26
CA GLU A 30 -5.19 35.37 0.20
C GLU A 30 -3.75 35.10 0.70
N ALA A 31 -3.30 35.78 1.75
CA ALA A 31 -1.97 35.58 2.30
C ALA A 31 -1.90 34.41 3.32
N GLY A 32 -3.00 34.14 4.03
CA GLY A 32 -3.04 33.16 5.12
C GLY A 32 -3.30 31.73 4.65
N GLU A 33 -4.19 31.57 3.67
CA GLU A 33 -4.57 30.26 3.09
C GLU A 33 -3.40 29.44 2.50
N PRO A 34 -2.51 30.01 1.64
CA PRO A 34 -1.40 29.25 1.08
C PRO A 34 -0.41 28.82 2.18
N LYS A 35 -0.12 29.70 3.14
CA LYS A 35 0.76 29.40 4.28
C LYS A 35 0.18 28.33 5.21
N ALA A 36 -1.13 28.36 5.46
CA ALA A 36 -1.83 27.35 6.24
C ALA A 36 -1.86 25.98 5.53
N ARG A 37 -2.05 25.98 4.20
CA ARG A 37 -1.98 24.78 3.37
C ARG A 37 -0.57 24.18 3.44
N GLU A 38 0.44 25.01 3.22
CA GLU A 38 1.85 24.63 3.23
C GLU A 38 2.26 23.98 4.56
N LEU A 39 1.94 24.62 5.70
CA LEU A 39 2.22 24.07 7.02
C LEU A 39 1.52 22.72 7.29
N ARG A 40 0.32 22.50 6.74
CA ARG A 40 -0.37 21.20 6.85
C ARG A 40 0.35 20.11 6.07
N PHE A 41 0.84 20.42 4.87
CA PHE A 41 1.65 19.46 4.09
C PHE A 41 2.93 19.11 4.84
N GLN A 42 3.67 20.10 5.34
CA GLN A 42 4.90 19.86 6.12
C GLN A 42 4.64 19.00 7.36
N LYS A 43 3.55 19.29 8.11
CA LYS A 43 3.19 18.50 9.29
C LYS A 43 2.87 17.04 8.94
N VAL A 44 2.14 16.80 7.85
CA VAL A 44 1.79 15.45 7.41
C VAL A 44 3.01 14.71 6.88
N GLU A 45 3.90 15.38 6.13
CA GLU A 45 5.15 14.81 5.64
C GLU A 45 6.07 14.39 6.80
N ALA A 46 6.26 15.26 7.80
CA ALA A 46 7.03 14.95 9.00
C ALA A 46 6.43 13.77 9.78
N ALA A 47 5.10 13.75 9.94
CA ALA A 47 4.41 12.64 10.60
C ALA A 47 4.55 11.33 9.81
N GLN A 48 4.46 11.38 8.49
CA GLN A 48 4.62 10.21 7.61
C GLN A 48 6.03 9.64 7.70
N THR A 49 7.07 10.48 7.70
CA THR A 49 8.47 10.05 7.82
C THR A 49 8.75 9.45 9.20
N ALA A 50 8.23 10.07 10.27
CA ALA A 50 8.35 9.50 11.62
C ALA A 50 7.62 8.14 11.74
N ALA A 51 6.42 8.03 11.17
CA ALA A 51 5.66 6.78 11.15
C ALA A 51 6.37 5.69 10.33
N TYR A 52 7.01 6.05 9.22
CA TYR A 52 7.82 5.15 8.40
C TYR A 52 8.99 4.56 9.19
N HIS A 53 9.80 5.40 9.82
CA HIS A 53 10.94 4.92 10.62
C HIS A 53 10.48 4.06 11.80
N ARG A 54 9.40 4.46 12.48
CA ARG A 54 8.81 3.66 13.55
C ARG A 54 8.36 2.29 13.03
N LEU A 55 7.67 2.25 11.89
CA LEU A 55 7.18 1.00 11.31
C LEU A 55 8.32 0.07 10.90
N LEU A 56 9.41 0.61 10.33
CA LEU A 56 10.60 -0.19 10.02
C LEU A 56 11.27 -0.72 11.29
N GLY A 57 11.43 0.12 12.32
CA GLY A 57 12.11 -0.24 13.56
C GLY A 57 11.47 -1.44 14.27
N TRP A 58 10.14 -1.54 14.27
CA TRP A 58 9.43 -2.68 14.90
C TRP A 58 9.06 -3.78 13.91
N GLY A 59 8.74 -3.42 12.66
CA GLY A 59 8.24 -4.36 11.67
C GLY A 59 9.32 -5.31 11.15
N VAL A 60 10.53 -4.81 10.87
CA VAL A 60 11.65 -5.64 10.41
C VAL A 60 12.00 -6.75 11.40
N PRO A 61 12.25 -6.48 12.70
CA PRO A 61 12.54 -7.55 13.65
C PRO A 61 11.36 -8.51 13.83
N THR A 62 10.12 -8.01 13.81
CA THR A 62 8.92 -8.87 13.88
C THR A 62 8.86 -9.87 12.72
N VAL A 63 9.10 -9.39 11.49
CA VAL A 63 9.12 -10.25 10.30
C VAL A 63 10.29 -11.22 10.34
N ALA A 64 11.47 -10.80 10.82
CA ALA A 64 12.62 -11.69 10.96
C ALA A 64 12.34 -12.84 11.95
N VAL A 65 11.76 -12.55 13.11
CA VAL A 65 11.35 -13.58 14.09
C VAL A 65 10.34 -14.54 13.48
N LEU A 66 9.36 -14.02 12.76
CA LEU A 66 8.38 -14.88 12.10
C LEU A 66 9.03 -15.75 11.01
N ALA A 67 10.00 -15.23 10.27
CA ALA A 67 10.73 -16.00 9.26
C ALA A 67 11.49 -17.17 9.88
N ILE A 68 12.06 -16.98 11.06
CA ILE A 68 12.74 -18.05 11.82
C ILE A 68 11.71 -19.10 12.29
N ALA A 69 10.51 -18.67 12.67
CA ALA A 69 9.44 -19.58 13.10
C ALA A 69 8.77 -20.33 11.93
N MET A 70 8.79 -19.76 10.73
CA MET A 70 8.00 -20.24 9.58
C MET A 70 8.31 -21.68 9.14
N PRO A 71 9.58 -22.14 9.11
CA PRO A 71 9.88 -23.55 8.86
C PRO A 71 9.26 -24.50 9.87
N PHE A 72 8.89 -24.08 11.08
CA PHE A 72 8.21 -24.98 12.02
C PHE A 72 6.69 -25.06 11.80
N ILE A 73 6.15 -24.21 10.91
CA ILE A 73 4.72 -24.04 10.63
C ILE A 73 4.41 -24.50 9.19
N HIS A 74 4.91 -25.67 8.80
CA HIS A 74 4.83 -26.17 7.42
C HIS A 74 3.39 -26.27 6.86
N ILE A 75 2.44 -26.74 7.66
CA ILE A 75 1.03 -26.90 7.24
C ILE A 75 0.30 -25.54 7.24
N GLY A 76 0.71 -24.61 8.10
CA GLY A 76 0.10 -23.28 8.20
C GLY A 76 0.60 -22.29 7.16
N ALA A 77 1.69 -22.58 6.44
CA ALA A 77 2.32 -21.63 5.52
C ALA A 77 1.37 -21.06 4.46
N LEU A 78 0.49 -21.91 3.91
CA LEU A 78 -0.52 -21.51 2.92
C LEU A 78 -1.53 -20.48 3.46
N ALA A 79 -1.83 -20.50 4.76
CA ALA A 79 -2.74 -19.56 5.39
C ALA A 79 -2.01 -18.34 6.00
N VAL A 80 -0.82 -18.56 6.57
CA VAL A 80 -0.02 -17.54 7.25
C VAL A 80 0.52 -16.50 6.27
N VAL A 81 0.97 -16.91 5.07
CA VAL A 81 1.51 -15.96 4.08
C VAL A 81 0.46 -14.94 3.61
N PRO A 82 -0.74 -15.34 3.14
CA PRO A 82 -1.79 -14.38 2.79
C PRO A 82 -2.24 -13.51 3.96
N LEU A 83 -2.33 -14.10 5.17
CA LEU A 83 -2.69 -13.35 6.37
C LEU A 83 -1.65 -12.27 6.68
N LEU A 84 -0.37 -12.59 6.59
CA LEU A 84 0.71 -11.63 6.83
C LEU A 84 0.72 -10.51 5.80
N VAL A 85 0.54 -10.83 4.52
CA VAL A 85 0.39 -9.84 3.45
C VAL A 85 -0.78 -8.90 3.75
N ALA A 86 -1.93 -9.44 4.18
CA ALA A 86 -3.10 -8.65 4.53
C ALA A 86 -2.85 -7.74 5.74
N VAL A 87 -2.25 -8.28 6.82
CA VAL A 87 -1.90 -7.51 8.03
C VAL A 87 -0.90 -6.41 7.70
N HIS A 88 0.12 -6.69 6.90
CA HIS A 88 1.12 -5.70 6.49
C HIS A 88 0.49 -4.60 5.63
N LEU A 89 -0.38 -4.96 4.67
CA LEU A 89 -1.11 -4.01 3.84
C LEU A 89 -2.01 -3.09 4.70
N VAL A 90 -2.75 -3.66 5.65
CA VAL A 90 -3.63 -2.91 6.54
C VAL A 90 -2.83 -1.98 7.43
N THR A 91 -1.75 -2.48 8.03
CA THR A 91 -0.84 -1.70 8.89
C THR A 91 -0.27 -0.51 8.12
N VAL A 92 0.33 -0.75 6.96
CA VAL A 92 0.88 0.32 6.10
C VAL A 92 -0.21 1.31 5.70
N ARG A 93 -1.41 0.83 5.34
CA ARG A 93 -2.52 1.71 4.97
C ARG A 93 -2.98 2.61 6.13
N VAL A 94 -3.12 2.06 7.32
CA VAL A 94 -3.61 2.80 8.49
C VAL A 94 -2.55 3.76 9.00
N VAL A 95 -1.29 3.32 9.06
CA VAL A 95 -0.18 4.06 9.68
C VAL A 95 0.45 5.08 8.74
N LEU A 96 0.69 4.73 7.47
CA LEU A 96 1.41 5.61 6.53
C LEU A 96 0.48 6.42 5.63
N VAL A 97 -0.67 5.87 5.26
CA VAL A 97 -1.45 6.40 4.13
C VAL A 97 -2.67 7.20 4.58
N ARG A 98 -3.25 6.90 5.76
CA ARG A 98 -4.53 7.47 6.23
C ARG A 98 -4.54 8.99 6.28
N ASP A 99 -3.52 9.61 6.87
CA ASP A 99 -3.47 11.06 7.03
C ASP A 99 -3.09 11.77 5.73
N ALA A 100 -2.15 11.22 4.96
CA ALA A 100 -1.80 11.71 3.63
C ALA A 100 -3.01 11.69 2.67
N GLN A 101 -3.83 10.64 2.70
CA GLN A 101 -5.02 10.52 1.86
C GLN A 101 -6.08 11.58 2.13
N ARG A 102 -6.08 12.24 3.28
CA ARG A 102 -7.02 13.34 3.55
C ARG A 102 -6.69 14.58 2.72
N LEU A 103 -5.42 14.79 2.37
CA LEU A 103 -4.93 15.94 1.61
C LEU A 103 -4.92 15.72 0.09
N LEU A 104 -4.92 14.47 -0.37
CA LEU A 104 -4.84 14.13 -1.80
C LEU A 104 -6.19 14.27 -2.53
N ARG A 105 -6.16 14.56 -3.84
CA ARG A 105 -7.34 14.51 -4.72
C ARG A 105 -7.88 13.08 -4.90
N PRO A 106 -9.19 12.91 -5.16
CA PRO A 106 -9.82 11.58 -5.30
C PRO A 106 -9.11 10.63 -6.28
N MET A 107 -8.69 11.15 -7.45
CA MET A 107 -8.00 10.35 -8.46
C MET A 107 -6.66 9.80 -7.95
N ARG A 108 -5.85 10.63 -7.26
CA ARG A 108 -4.57 10.19 -6.65
C ARG A 108 -4.79 9.17 -5.53
N LYS A 109 -5.91 9.25 -4.78
CA LYS A 109 -6.27 8.24 -3.77
C LYS A 109 -6.51 6.87 -4.40
N ILE A 110 -7.19 6.83 -5.55
CA ILE A 110 -7.46 5.60 -6.29
C ILE A 110 -6.13 5.00 -6.79
N LEU A 111 -5.27 5.81 -7.40
CA LEU A 111 -3.96 5.35 -7.86
C LEU A 111 -3.10 4.79 -6.74
N ASN A 112 -2.95 5.53 -5.63
CA ASN A 112 -2.14 5.05 -4.51
C ASN A 112 -2.74 3.77 -3.87
N ARG A 113 -4.07 3.63 -3.86
CA ARG A 113 -4.75 2.41 -3.40
C ARG A 113 -4.46 1.21 -4.30
N TRP A 114 -4.55 1.36 -5.61
CA TRP A 114 -4.29 0.26 -6.55
C TRP A 114 -2.81 -0.08 -6.62
N LEU A 115 -1.91 0.92 -6.63
CA LEU A 115 -0.47 0.71 -6.62
C LEU A 115 -0.06 -0.09 -5.38
N ALA A 116 -0.49 0.30 -4.18
CA ALA A 116 -0.21 -0.47 -2.97
C ALA A 116 -0.76 -1.91 -3.06
N ARG A 117 -2.01 -2.11 -3.50
CA ARG A 117 -2.59 -3.46 -3.65
C ARG A 117 -1.80 -4.32 -4.62
N LEU A 118 -1.42 -3.77 -5.76
CA LEU A 118 -0.68 -4.47 -6.80
C LEU A 118 0.75 -4.79 -6.33
N SER A 119 1.45 -3.86 -5.69
CA SER A 119 2.77 -4.14 -5.11
C SER A 119 2.70 -5.26 -4.06
N PHE A 120 1.73 -5.22 -3.16
CA PHE A 120 1.56 -6.27 -2.15
C PHE A 120 1.19 -7.62 -2.75
N LEU A 121 0.36 -7.62 -3.80
CA LEU A 121 0.00 -8.84 -4.51
C LEU A 121 1.22 -9.44 -5.24
N TRP A 122 1.97 -8.63 -5.98
CA TRP A 122 3.05 -9.10 -6.85
C TRP A 122 4.37 -9.35 -6.14
N ILE A 123 4.70 -8.53 -5.14
CA ILE A 123 5.98 -8.61 -4.41
C ILE A 123 5.76 -9.27 -3.06
N GLY A 124 4.66 -8.96 -2.37
CA GLY A 124 4.38 -9.48 -1.03
C GLY A 124 4.13 -10.97 -1.01
N LEU A 125 3.26 -11.48 -1.89
CA LEU A 125 2.96 -12.92 -1.92
C LEU A 125 4.20 -13.79 -2.15
N PRO A 126 5.01 -13.59 -3.22
CA PRO A 126 6.20 -14.40 -3.43
C PRO A 126 7.31 -14.08 -2.41
N GLY A 127 7.49 -12.81 -2.05
CA GLY A 127 8.52 -12.40 -1.08
C GLY A 127 8.32 -13.01 0.29
N TYR A 128 7.07 -13.04 0.78
CA TYR A 128 6.74 -13.72 2.04
C TYR A 128 6.61 -15.23 1.89
N GLY A 129 6.20 -15.74 0.72
CA GLY A 129 6.24 -17.18 0.42
C GLY A 129 7.66 -17.75 0.51
N ALA A 130 8.67 -16.98 0.10
CA ALA A 130 10.08 -17.36 0.20
C ALA A 130 10.60 -17.47 1.65
N MET A 131 9.86 -16.99 2.66
CA MET A 131 10.21 -17.19 4.08
C MET A 131 10.21 -18.65 4.51
N THR A 132 9.61 -19.55 3.70
CA THR A 132 9.61 -21.00 3.95
C THR A 132 11.00 -21.62 3.78
N VAL A 133 11.93 -20.96 3.09
CA VAL A 133 13.31 -21.43 2.93
C VAL A 133 14.14 -21.04 4.16
N PRO A 134 14.74 -21.98 4.91
CA PRO A 134 15.56 -21.66 6.08
C PRO A 134 16.72 -20.72 5.74
N VAL A 135 17.09 -19.83 6.68
CA VAL A 135 18.18 -18.83 6.57
C VAL A 135 17.93 -17.75 5.50
N VAL A 136 17.77 -18.15 4.23
CA VAL A 136 17.49 -17.24 3.09
C VAL A 136 16.15 -16.54 3.27
N GLY A 137 15.15 -17.24 3.81
CA GLY A 137 13.81 -16.72 4.04
C GLY A 137 13.76 -15.57 5.05
N VAL A 138 14.71 -15.49 5.99
CA VAL A 138 14.83 -14.36 6.93
C VAL A 138 15.19 -13.09 6.19
N VAL A 139 16.21 -13.16 5.33
CA VAL A 139 16.68 -12.04 4.52
C VAL A 139 15.60 -11.60 3.54
N LEU A 140 14.99 -12.56 2.83
CA LEU A 140 13.94 -12.26 1.85
C LEU A 140 12.68 -11.69 2.49
N GLY A 141 12.25 -12.23 3.64
CA GLY A 141 11.10 -11.70 4.38
C GLY A 141 11.33 -10.27 4.85
N ALA A 142 12.47 -9.99 5.48
CA ALA A 142 12.83 -8.66 5.93
C ALA A 142 12.98 -7.68 4.74
N ALA A 143 13.65 -8.09 3.67
CA ALA A 143 13.81 -7.28 2.46
C ALA A 143 12.44 -6.96 1.81
N THR A 144 11.54 -7.94 1.74
CA THR A 144 10.17 -7.75 1.24
C THR A 144 9.40 -6.74 2.08
N PHE A 145 9.49 -6.85 3.41
CA PHE A 145 8.85 -5.90 4.31
C PHE A 145 9.36 -4.47 4.10
N VAL A 146 10.68 -4.29 4.06
CA VAL A 146 11.33 -2.98 3.83
C VAL A 146 10.91 -2.44 2.48
N LEU A 147 11.03 -3.23 1.42
CA LEU A 147 10.73 -2.84 0.04
C LEU A 147 9.28 -2.37 -0.11
N LEU A 148 8.29 -3.17 0.31
CA LEU A 148 6.88 -2.81 0.22
C LEU A 148 6.54 -1.55 1.03
N THR A 149 7.08 -1.45 2.24
CA THR A 149 6.88 -0.27 3.09
C THR A 149 7.48 0.97 2.45
N SER A 150 8.66 0.84 1.82
CA SER A 150 9.36 1.91 1.12
C SER A 150 8.61 2.35 -0.13
N ILE A 151 8.09 1.41 -0.93
CA ILE A 151 7.27 1.71 -2.11
C ILE A 151 6.08 2.57 -1.71
N VAL A 152 5.33 2.19 -0.67
CA VAL A 152 4.16 2.96 -0.24
C VAL A 152 4.54 4.30 0.38
N HIS A 153 5.64 4.37 1.12
CA HIS A 153 6.15 5.63 1.65
C HIS A 153 6.52 6.58 0.51
N VAL A 154 7.37 6.15 -0.43
CA VAL A 154 7.84 6.96 -1.56
C VAL A 154 6.67 7.37 -2.46
N SER A 155 5.76 6.44 -2.80
CA SER A 155 4.59 6.77 -3.65
C SER A 155 3.71 7.83 -3.00
N THR A 156 3.55 7.78 -1.68
CA THR A 156 2.74 8.73 -0.92
C THR A 156 3.44 10.09 -0.80
N THR A 157 4.74 10.12 -0.49
CA THR A 157 5.53 11.36 -0.38
C THR A 157 5.61 12.08 -1.73
N VAL A 158 5.88 11.35 -2.82
CA VAL A 158 5.88 11.92 -4.17
C VAL A 158 4.51 12.48 -4.52
N SER A 159 3.42 11.75 -4.22
CA SER A 159 2.06 12.24 -4.46
C SER A 159 1.74 13.51 -3.67
N LEU A 160 2.17 13.59 -2.41
CA LEU A 160 1.99 14.78 -1.56
C LEU A 160 2.77 15.98 -2.11
N ASN A 161 4.03 15.79 -2.51
CA ASN A 161 4.85 16.86 -3.05
C ASN A 161 4.29 17.42 -4.37
N ARG A 162 3.76 16.56 -5.23
CA ARG A 162 3.10 16.98 -6.48
C ARG A 162 1.79 17.72 -6.23
N GLU A 163 0.99 17.27 -5.26
CA GLU A 163 -0.24 17.96 -4.88
C GLU A 163 0.04 19.32 -4.22
N ARG A 164 1.12 19.41 -3.44
CA ARG A 164 1.62 20.66 -2.84
C ARG A 164 2.03 21.66 -3.91
N THR A 165 2.73 21.21 -4.94
CA THR A 165 3.16 22.04 -6.10
C THR A 165 2.06 22.27 -7.13
N GLY A 166 0.86 21.71 -6.94
CA GLY A 166 -0.27 21.86 -7.85
C GLY A 166 -0.07 21.19 -9.22
N GLN A 167 0.87 20.26 -9.33
CA GLN A 167 1.12 19.54 -10.57
C GLN A 167 -0.03 18.60 -10.89
N ASP A 168 -0.33 18.46 -12.17
CA ASP A 168 -1.25 17.45 -12.67
C ASP A 168 -0.67 16.04 -12.54
N LEU A 169 -1.54 15.04 -12.72
CA LEU A 169 -1.12 13.64 -12.76
C LEU A 169 -0.28 13.40 -14.01
N ALA A 170 0.93 12.86 -13.83
CA ALA A 170 1.75 12.51 -14.98
C ALA A 170 1.11 11.37 -15.79
N PRO A 171 1.29 11.35 -17.12
CA PRO A 171 0.76 10.29 -17.97
C PRO A 171 1.20 8.89 -17.53
N TRP A 172 2.46 8.75 -17.08
CA TRP A 172 2.99 7.47 -16.61
C TRP A 172 2.28 6.97 -15.33
N GLU A 173 1.86 7.86 -14.42
CA GLU A 173 1.11 7.48 -13.21
C GLU A 173 -0.24 6.82 -13.56
N LYS A 174 -0.81 7.19 -14.72
CA LYS A 174 -2.02 6.58 -15.26
C LYS A 174 -1.74 5.25 -15.98
N MET A 175 -0.61 5.15 -16.67
CA MET A 175 -0.24 3.93 -17.40
C MET A 175 0.17 2.79 -16.46
N VAL A 176 0.88 3.07 -15.38
CA VAL A 176 1.35 2.06 -14.41
C VAL A 176 0.26 1.10 -13.93
N PRO A 177 -0.90 1.55 -13.40
CA PRO A 177 -1.95 0.64 -12.96
C PRO A 177 -2.59 -0.14 -14.10
N VAL A 178 -2.69 0.45 -15.30
CA VAL A 178 -3.25 -0.22 -16.49
C VAL A 178 -2.32 -1.35 -16.91
N VAL A 179 -1.02 -1.08 -17.05
CA VAL A 179 -0.01 -2.08 -17.41
C VAL A 179 0.03 -3.19 -16.35
N LEU A 180 0.03 -2.84 -15.06
CA LEU A 180 -0.02 -3.84 -13.99
C LEU A 180 -1.31 -4.66 -14.02
N ALA A 181 -2.46 -4.07 -14.30
CA ALA A 181 -3.73 -4.80 -14.41
C ALA A 181 -3.70 -5.79 -15.59
N VAL A 182 -3.21 -5.36 -16.75
CA VAL A 182 -3.07 -6.22 -17.93
C VAL A 182 -2.12 -7.39 -17.66
N ILE A 183 -0.94 -7.10 -17.09
CA ILE A 183 0.02 -8.14 -16.67
C ILE A 183 -0.63 -9.09 -15.67
N SER A 184 -1.42 -8.56 -14.72
CA SER A 184 -2.07 -9.39 -13.71
C SER A 184 -3.10 -10.34 -14.30
N ILE A 185 -3.94 -9.83 -15.21
CA ILE A 185 -4.92 -10.66 -15.91
C ILE A 185 -4.20 -11.73 -16.73
N GLY A 186 -3.16 -11.36 -17.50
CA GLY A 186 -2.40 -12.31 -18.30
C GLY A 186 -1.77 -13.44 -17.47
N LEU A 187 -1.18 -13.12 -16.32
CA LEU A 187 -0.57 -14.11 -15.44
C LEU A 187 -1.59 -14.99 -14.71
N ILE A 188 -2.76 -14.44 -14.34
CA ILE A 188 -3.86 -15.25 -13.79
C ILE A 188 -4.36 -16.24 -14.84
N LEU A 189 -4.56 -15.80 -16.08
CA LEU A 189 -4.96 -16.67 -17.19
C LEU A 189 -3.92 -17.76 -17.45
N LEU A 190 -2.63 -17.40 -17.46
CA LEU A 190 -1.54 -18.35 -17.61
C LEU A 190 -1.52 -19.38 -16.48
N ALA A 191 -1.58 -18.94 -15.22
CA ALA A 191 -1.59 -19.84 -14.06
C ALA A 191 -2.80 -20.80 -14.07
N THR A 192 -3.97 -20.29 -14.44
CA THR A 192 -5.20 -21.09 -14.58
C THR A 192 -5.06 -22.11 -15.71
N GLY A 193 -4.50 -21.71 -16.86
CA GLY A 193 -4.23 -22.61 -17.98
C GLY A 193 -3.24 -23.72 -17.62
N VAL A 194 -2.16 -23.38 -16.92
CA VAL A 194 -1.18 -24.35 -16.42
C VAL A 194 -1.84 -25.32 -15.43
N ALA A 195 -2.59 -24.83 -14.45
CA ALA A 195 -3.28 -25.67 -13.47
C ALA A 195 -4.29 -26.62 -14.14
N ALA A 196 -5.06 -26.13 -15.11
CA ALA A 196 -6.00 -26.96 -15.88
C ALA A 196 -5.27 -28.02 -16.70
N PHE A 197 -4.17 -27.67 -17.35
CA PHE A 197 -3.36 -28.60 -18.15
C PHE A 197 -2.75 -29.73 -17.30
N PHE A 198 -2.15 -29.38 -16.16
CA PHE A 198 -1.59 -30.38 -15.24
C PHE A 198 -2.68 -31.21 -14.55
N GLY A 199 -3.79 -30.60 -14.13
CA GLY A 199 -4.93 -31.32 -13.56
C GLY A 199 -5.51 -32.34 -14.53
N TRP A 200 -5.67 -31.95 -15.80
CA TRP A 200 -6.09 -32.86 -16.88
C TRP A 200 -5.09 -34.00 -17.09
N SER A 201 -3.79 -33.69 -17.10
CA SER A 201 -2.72 -34.68 -17.30
C SER A 201 -2.71 -35.74 -16.19
N VAL A 202 -2.89 -35.33 -14.94
CA VAL A 202 -2.96 -36.25 -13.79
C VAL A 202 -4.18 -37.16 -13.89
N MET A 203 -5.36 -36.59 -14.20
CA MET A 203 -6.58 -37.38 -14.38
C MET A 203 -6.45 -38.43 -15.49
N ALA A 204 -5.87 -38.04 -16.64
CA ALA A 204 -5.66 -38.96 -17.77
C ALA A 204 -4.71 -40.13 -17.41
N ILE A 205 -3.64 -39.86 -16.64
CA ILE A 205 -2.73 -40.91 -16.17
C ILE A 205 -3.44 -41.86 -15.18
N MET A 206 -4.26 -41.32 -14.28
CA MET A 206 -5.04 -42.13 -13.33
C MET A 206 -6.03 -43.05 -14.04
N GLU A 207 -6.74 -42.55 -15.05
CA GLU A 207 -7.64 -43.35 -15.89
C GLU A 207 -6.89 -44.47 -16.62
N GLY A 208 -5.70 -44.17 -17.16
CA GLY A 208 -4.85 -45.16 -17.82
C GLY A 208 -4.37 -46.30 -16.90
N MET A 209 -4.11 -46.01 -15.62
CA MET A 209 -3.71 -47.03 -14.63
C MET A 209 -4.89 -47.89 -14.14
N GLN A 210 -6.12 -47.38 -14.22
CA GLN A 210 -7.33 -48.11 -13.80
C GLN A 210 -7.94 -48.95 -14.92
N ALA A 211 -7.45 -48.82 -16.15
CA ALA A 211 -7.88 -49.65 -17.26
C ALA A 211 -7.51 -51.12 -16.98
N PRO A 212 -8.48 -52.05 -16.94
CA PRO A 212 -8.19 -53.46 -16.66
C PRO A 212 -7.26 -54.02 -17.74
N SER A 213 -6.17 -54.66 -17.31
CA SER A 213 -5.28 -55.42 -18.18
C SER A 213 -6.04 -56.65 -18.68
N GLY A 214 -6.73 -56.49 -19.82
CA GLY A 214 -7.30 -57.58 -20.60
C GLY A 214 -6.23 -58.44 -21.26
#